data_AF-A0A8E2JWY3-F1
#
_entry.id   AF-A0A8E2JWY3-F1
#
_cell.length_a   1.000
_cell.length_b   1.000
_cell.length_c   1.000
_cell.angle_alpha   90.00
_cell.angle_beta   90.00
_cell.angle_gamma   90.00
#
_symmetry.space_group_name_H-M   'P 1'
#
loop_
_entity.id
_entity.type
_entity.pdbx_description
1 polymer ?
#
loop_
_entity_poly.entity_id
_entity_poly.type
_entity_poly.pdbx_seq_one_letter_code
_entity_poly.pdbx_strand_id
1 'polypeptide(L)' 'FQCSKLSCGRSFNRHTDRERHMRVHSEERKFVCIVPGCQRRFYRKDKLLDHSR' A
#
# COMPACT_ATOMS: atom_id res chain seq x y z
N PHE A 1 16.31 -4.29 6.61
CA PHE A 1 15.91 -3.04 5.92
C PHE A 1 14.88 -2.28 6.75
N GLN A 2 15.20 -1.08 7.25
CA GLN A 2 14.28 -0.30 8.08
C GLN A 2 13.50 0.75 7.27
N CYS A 3 12.28 1.05 7.71
CA CYS A 3 11.48 2.13 7.17
C CYS A 3 12.17 3.47 7.48
N SER A 4 12.32 4.34 6.47
CA SER A 4 12.99 5.64 6.67
C SER A 4 12.08 6.70 7.27
N LYS A 5 10.79 6.40 7.48
CA LYS A 5 9.85 7.34 8.06
C LYS A 5 10.01 7.33 9.59
N LEU A 6 10.37 8.49 10.14
CA LEU A 6 10.70 8.69 11.56
C LEU A 6 9.61 8.16 12.51
N SER A 7 8.34 8.23 12.12
CA SER A 7 7.20 7.79 12.93
C SER A 7 6.78 6.33 12.72
N CYS A 8 7.42 5.56 11.84
CA CYS A 8 6.95 4.21 11.50
C CYS A 8 7.69 3.08 12.23
N GLY A 9 9.02 3.22 12.44
CA GLY A 9 9.83 2.24 13.18
C GLY A 9 9.88 0.81 12.63
N ARG A 10 9.23 0.51 11.49
CA ARG A 10 9.12 -0.86 10.96
C ARG A 10 10.43 -1.35 10.34
N SER A 11 10.75 -2.61 10.60
CA SER A 11 11.86 -3.33 9.98
C SER A 11 11.35 -4.47 9.09
N PHE A 12 12.08 -4.72 8.00
CA PHE A 12 11.78 -5.73 7.01
C PHE A 12 13.03 -6.57 6.72
N ASN A 13 12.80 -7.85 6.44
CA ASN A 13 13.87 -8.81 6.13
C ASN A 13 14.35 -8.70 4.68
N ARG A 14 13.59 -8.00 3.80
CA ARG A 14 13.92 -7.81 2.38
C ARG A 14 13.80 -6.36 1.96
N HIS A 15 14.63 -5.94 1.00
CA HIS A 15 14.62 -4.59 0.45
C HIS A 15 13.30 -4.28 -0.24
N THR A 16 12.84 -5.21 -1.08
CA THR A 16 11.58 -5.10 -1.85
C THR A 16 10.36 -4.91 -0.95
N ASP A 17 10.34 -5.55 0.23
CA ASP A 17 9.28 -5.37 1.21
C ASP A 17 9.27 -3.97 1.81
N ARG A 18 10.46 -3.45 2.17
CA ARG A 18 10.60 -2.08 2.66
C ARG A 18 10.18 -1.07 1.62
N GLU A 19 10.62 -1.20 0.37
CA GLU A 19 10.24 -0.29 -0.72
C GLU A 19 8.73 -0.29 -0.97
N ARG A 20 8.12 -1.49 -0.99
CA ARG A 20 6.67 -1.63 -1.10
C ARG A 20 5.94 -0.99 0.06
N HIS A 21 6.47 -1.11 1.27
CA HIS A 21 5.92 -0.48 2.46
C HIS A 21 5.95 1.05 2.42
N MET A 22 6.97 1.66 1.80
CA MET A 22 7.04 3.13 1.67
C MET A 22 5.83 3.72 0.93
N ARG A 23 5.13 2.94 0.09
CA ARG A 23 3.88 3.35 -0.56
C ARG A 23 2.72 3.60 0.40
N VAL A 24 2.79 3.09 1.63
CA VAL A 24 1.81 3.39 2.68
C VAL A 24 2.00 4.79 3.24
N HIS A 25 3.22 5.32 3.20
CA HIS A 25 3.53 6.70 3.56
C HIS A 25 3.34 7.68 2.42
N SER A 26 3.25 7.18 1.18
CA SER A 26 2.82 7.98 0.04
C SER A 26 1.29 8.02 0.01
N GLU A 27 0.70 9.21 -0.17
CA GLU A 27 -0.76 9.36 -0.32
C GLU A 27 -1.28 8.89 -1.68
N GLU A 28 -0.40 8.33 -2.52
CA GLU A 28 -0.71 7.83 -3.85
C GLU A 28 -1.48 6.50 -3.82
N ARG A 29 -2.77 6.57 -3.48
CA ARG A 29 -3.73 5.46 -3.69
C ARG A 29 -4.26 5.51 -5.12
N LYS A 30 -3.42 5.03 -6.04
CA LYS A 30 -3.69 5.00 -7.50
C LYS A 30 -4.76 3.99 -7.91
N PHE A 31 -5.01 2.97 -7.08
CA PHE A 31 -5.94 1.90 -7.42
C PHE A 31 -7.29 2.14 -6.76
N VAL A 32 -8.30 2.47 -7.55
CA VAL A 32 -9.66 2.75 -7.06
C VAL A 32 -10.57 1.58 -7.41
N CYS A 33 -11.45 1.20 -6.48
CA CYS A 33 -12.49 0.22 -6.76
C CYS A 33 -13.47 0.77 -7.80
N ILE A 34 -13.75 -0.01 -8.85
CA ILE A 34 -14.68 0.37 -9.92
C ILE A 34 -16.12 -0.09 -9.65
N VAL A 35 -16.35 -0.77 -8.52
CA VAL A 35 -17.68 -1.27 -8.15
C VAL A 35 -18.58 -0.07 -7.81
N PRO A 36 -19.77 0.05 -8.43
CA PRO A 36 -20.72 1.12 -8.13
C PRO A 36 -21.06 1.16 -6.64
N GLY A 37 -20.93 2.34 -6.01
CA GLY A 37 -21.13 2.51 -4.56
C GLY A 37 -19.91 2.21 -3.69
N CYS A 38 -18.82 1.69 -4.24
CA CYS A 38 -17.56 1.50 -3.51
C CYS A 38 -16.53 2.57 -3.87
N GLN A 39 -16.16 3.42 -2.90
CA GLN A 39 -15.14 4.47 -3.09
C GLN A 39 -13.78 4.09 -2.47
N ARG A 40 -13.53 2.80 -2.24
CA ARG A 40 -12.29 2.35 -1.61
C ARG A 40 -11.10 2.54 -2.55
N ARG A 41 -10.02 3.08 -1.99
CA ARG A 41 -8.75 3.34 -2.69
C ARG A 41 -7.64 2.52 -2.04
N PHE A 42 -6.79 1.94 -2.88
CA PHE A 42 -5.71 1.05 -2.49
C PHE A 42 -4.37 1.56 -3.05
N TYR A 43 -3.30 1.31 -2.31
CA TYR A 43 -1.92 1.60 -2.71
C TYR A 43 -1.30 0.45 -3.54
N ARG A 44 -2.02 -0.66 -3.69
CA ARG A 44 -1.58 -1.89 -4.34
C ARG A 44 -2.70 -2.54 -5.16
N LYS A 45 -2.36 -3.01 -6.36
CA LYS A 45 -3.29 -3.72 -7.26
C LYS A 45 -3.76 -5.05 -6.68
N ASP A 46 -2.88 -5.84 -6.06
CA ASP A 46 -3.27 -7.11 -5.45
C ASP A 46 -4.29 -6.94 -4.32
N LYS A 47 -4.19 -5.86 -3.55
CA LYS A 47 -5.17 -5.52 -2.51
C LYS A 47 -6.50 -5.03 -3.08
N LEU A 48 -6.47 -4.33 -4.22
CA LEU A 48 -7.68 -4.01 -4.95
C LEU A 48 -8.36 -5.28 -5.50
N LEU A 49 -7.58 -6.18 -6.12
CA LEU A 49 -8.11 -7.43 -6.71
C LEU A 49 -8.70 -8.36 -5.65
N ASP A 50 -8.05 -8.49 -4.50
CA ASP A 50 -8.56 -9.22 -3.33
C ASP A 50 -9.85 -8.61 -2.80
N HIS A 51 -9.95 -7.27 -2.79
CA HIS A 51 -11.16 -6.57 -2.37
C HIS A 51 -12.32 -6.69 -3.38
N SER A 52 -12.02 -6.73 -4.69
CA SER A 52 -13.01 -6.72 -5.77
C SER A 52 -13.44 -8.11 -6.24
N ARG A 53 -12.98 -9.18 -5.57
CA ARG A 53 -13.33 -10.56 -5.87
C ARG A 53 -14.62 -10.95 -5.15
#